data_AF-A0A5E9ARE0-F1
#
_entry.id   AF-A0A5E9ARE0-F1
#
_cell.length_a   1.000
_cell.length_b   1.000
_cell.length_c   1.000
_cell.angle_alpha   90.00
_cell.angle_beta   90.00
_cell.angle_gamma   90.00
#
_symmetry.space_group_name_H-M   'P 1'
#
loop_
_entity.id
_entity.type
_entity.pdbx_description
1 polymer ?
#
loop_
_entity_poly.entity_id
_entity_poly.type
_entity_poly.pdbx_seq_one_letter_code
_entity_poly.pdbx_strand_id
1 'polypeptide(L)'
;RAFIGDEVDKAAARANPAEDMVRRMGRRANARREAGALDPIGFRILDERLAAIAAIQAGCERIAGTPLPFAYTLLLHRTAYVVCLLLPFGLVSTTGWATPLFTALIAYTFFGLDALSEELEDPFGIEANDPALDGLCRVCEISVFEALDETPPKMIAADKFYFS
;
A
#
# COMPACT_ATOMS: atom_id res chain seq x y z
N ARG A 1 -6.69 -3.39 21.63
CA ARG A 1 -8.04 -3.93 21.29
C ARG A 1 -9.20 -3.32 22.10
N ALA A 2 -8.97 -2.41 23.05
CA ALA A 2 -10.02 -1.88 23.94
C ALA A 2 -11.11 -1.03 23.23
N PHE A 3 -10.84 -0.48 22.04
CA PHE A 3 -11.69 0.55 21.44
C PHE A 3 -12.79 0.06 20.48
N ILE A 4 -12.68 -1.15 19.92
CA ILE A 4 -13.55 -1.58 18.79
C ILE A 4 -14.42 -2.79 19.14
N GLY A 5 -14.08 -3.60 20.16
CA GLY A 5 -14.94 -4.68 20.69
C GLY A 5 -15.58 -5.58 19.61
N ASP A 6 -16.81 -6.04 19.86
CA ASP A 6 -17.62 -6.89 18.94
C ASP A 6 -17.95 -6.22 17.60
N GLU A 7 -17.70 -4.92 17.45
CA GLU A 7 -17.99 -4.19 16.21
C GLU A 7 -16.99 -4.56 15.10
N VAL A 8 -15.77 -5.01 15.45
CA VAL A 8 -14.77 -5.52 14.49
C VAL A 8 -15.29 -6.75 13.78
N ASP A 9 -15.80 -7.73 14.52
CA ASP A 9 -16.24 -9.01 13.95
C ASP A 9 -17.44 -8.81 13.02
N LYS A 10 -18.33 -7.87 13.38
CA LYS A 10 -19.46 -7.47 12.51
C LYS A 10 -19.02 -6.71 11.27
N ALA A 11 -17.92 -5.95 11.35
CA ALA A 11 -17.34 -5.22 10.22
C ALA A 11 -16.65 -6.19 9.25
N ALA A 12 -15.84 -7.10 9.80
CA ALA A 12 -15.10 -8.11 9.06
C ALA A 12 -16.03 -9.07 8.30
N ALA A 13 -17.26 -9.26 8.78
CA ALA A 13 -18.28 -10.06 8.10
C ALA A 13 -18.87 -9.37 6.84
N ARG A 14 -18.53 -8.11 6.54
CA ARG A 14 -18.98 -7.40 5.34
C ARG A 14 -18.03 -7.64 4.17
N ALA A 15 -18.56 -7.55 2.94
CA ALA A 15 -17.76 -7.68 1.72
C ALA A 15 -16.67 -6.61 1.60
N ASN A 16 -16.94 -5.40 2.10
CA ASN A 16 -15.95 -4.33 2.22
C ASN A 16 -15.98 -3.78 3.66
N PRO A 17 -15.11 -4.30 4.54
CA PRO A 17 -15.08 -3.88 5.95
C PRO A 17 -14.72 -2.41 6.14
N ALA A 18 -13.80 -1.87 5.32
CA ALA A 18 -13.35 -0.48 5.42
C ALA A 18 -14.49 0.51 5.10
N GLU A 19 -15.25 0.23 4.03
CA GLU A 19 -16.41 1.02 3.65
C GLU A 19 -17.48 1.04 4.75
N ASP A 20 -17.75 -0.12 5.36
CA ASP A 20 -18.74 -0.23 6.42
C ASP A 20 -18.33 0.58 7.67
N MET A 21 -17.03 0.71 7.95
CA MET A 21 -16.53 1.58 9.03
C MET A 21 -16.80 3.06 8.75
N VAL A 22 -16.54 3.54 7.55
CA VAL A 22 -16.85 4.93 7.18
C VAL A 22 -18.35 5.20 7.28
N ARG A 23 -19.19 4.27 6.80
CA ARG A 23 -20.65 4.37 6.94
C ARG A 23 -21.12 4.37 8.39
N ARG A 24 -20.49 3.59 9.28
CA ARG A 24 -20.81 3.62 10.72
C ARG A 24 -20.43 4.95 11.35
N MET A 25 -19.29 5.53 10.99
CA MET A 25 -18.88 6.85 11.46
C MET A 25 -19.89 7.93 11.03
N GLY A 26 -20.35 7.91 9.78
CA GLY A 26 -21.39 8.83 9.29
C GLY A 26 -22.72 8.68 10.03
N ARG A 27 -23.18 7.44 10.29
CA ARG A 27 -24.38 7.20 11.10
C ARG A 27 -24.25 7.74 12.52
N ARG A 28 -23.08 7.56 13.16
CA ARG A 28 -22.80 8.11 14.50
C ARG A 28 -22.82 9.64 14.49
N ALA A 29 -22.20 10.27 13.49
CA ALA A 29 -22.22 11.72 13.32
C ALA A 29 -23.65 12.26 13.18
N ASN A 30 -24.49 11.64 12.33
CA ASN A 30 -25.87 12.08 12.15
C ASN A 30 -26.72 11.89 13.41
N ALA A 31 -26.56 10.78 14.13
CA ALA A 31 -27.25 10.56 15.40
C ALA A 31 -26.90 11.64 16.45
N ARG A 32 -25.64 12.08 16.50
CA ARG A 32 -25.22 13.18 17.39
C ARG A 32 -25.78 14.55 16.96
N ARG A 33 -25.94 14.77 15.65
CA ARG A 33 -26.63 15.96 15.12
C ARG A 33 -28.11 15.97 15.50
N GLU A 34 -28.81 14.86 15.32
CA GLU A 34 -30.23 14.71 15.68
C GLU A 34 -30.47 14.88 17.18
N ALA A 35 -29.51 14.44 18.01
CA ALA A 35 -29.53 14.65 19.46
C ALA A 35 -29.19 16.09 19.90
N GLY A 36 -28.87 17.00 18.97
CA GLY A 36 -28.48 18.39 19.27
C GLY A 36 -27.08 18.56 19.85
N ALA A 37 -26.27 17.49 19.88
CA ALA A 37 -24.89 17.51 20.39
C ALA A 37 -23.88 17.99 19.34
N LEU A 38 -24.28 18.06 18.07
CA LEU A 38 -23.47 18.54 16.96
C LEU A 38 -24.25 19.62 16.19
N ASP A 39 -23.68 20.81 16.04
CA ASP A 39 -24.31 21.86 15.27
C ASP A 39 -24.22 21.55 13.75
N PRO A 40 -25.07 22.18 12.90
CA PRO A 40 -25.08 21.90 11.47
C PRO A 40 -23.77 22.20 10.74
N ILE A 41 -23.00 23.20 11.19
CA ILE A 41 -21.72 23.58 10.58
C ILE A 41 -20.66 22.54 10.97
N GLY A 42 -20.58 22.18 12.25
CA GLY A 42 -19.72 21.11 12.74
C GLY A 42 -20.01 19.78 12.05
N PHE A 43 -21.29 19.45 11.85
CA PHE A 43 -21.70 18.26 11.09
C PHE A 43 -21.19 18.29 9.64
N ARG A 44 -21.39 19.41 8.93
CA ARG A 44 -20.90 19.55 7.55
C ARG A 44 -19.39 19.35 7.45
N ILE A 45 -18.62 19.95 8.37
CA ILE A 45 -17.16 19.81 8.38
C ILE A 45 -16.77 18.34 8.60
N LEU A 46 -17.42 17.65 9.53
CA LEU A 46 -17.14 16.24 9.80
C LEU A 46 -17.52 15.35 8.60
N ASP A 47 -18.66 15.60 7.98
CA ASP A 47 -19.12 14.89 6.79
C ASP A 47 -18.15 15.05 5.61
N GLU A 48 -17.62 16.26 5.40
CA GLU A 48 -16.56 16.53 4.41
C GLU A 48 -15.27 15.73 4.69
N ARG A 49 -14.89 15.55 5.97
CA ARG A 49 -13.74 14.71 6.33
C ARG A 49 -14.00 13.23 6.09
N LEU A 50 -15.21 12.75 6.38
CA LEU A 50 -15.60 11.36 6.10
C LEU A 50 -15.64 11.09 4.59
N ALA A 51 -16.14 12.03 3.79
CA ALA A 51 -16.13 11.93 2.34
C ALA A 51 -14.70 11.89 1.78
N ALA A 52 -13.76 12.66 2.35
CA ALA A 52 -12.35 12.60 1.97
C ALA A 52 -11.72 11.23 2.28
N ILE A 53 -12.03 10.63 3.43
CA ILE A 53 -11.58 9.27 3.77
C ILE A 53 -12.13 8.25 2.78
N ALA A 54 -13.43 8.33 2.46
CA ALA A 54 -14.06 7.44 1.48
C ALA A 54 -13.42 7.57 0.08
N ALA A 55 -13.08 8.78 -0.34
CA ALA A 55 -12.41 9.02 -1.62
C ALA A 55 -11.00 8.41 -1.66
N ILE A 56 -10.23 8.51 -0.56
CA ILE A 56 -8.91 7.86 -0.46
C ILE A 56 -9.06 6.34 -0.51
N GLN A 57 -10.03 5.78 0.24
CA GLN A 57 -10.30 4.34 0.24
C GLN A 57 -10.63 3.83 -1.17
N ALA A 58 -11.55 4.48 -1.89
CA ALA A 58 -11.88 4.14 -3.27
C ALA A 58 -10.66 4.28 -4.22
N GLY A 59 -9.77 5.24 -3.94
CA GLY A 59 -8.49 5.37 -4.62
C GLY A 59 -7.59 4.16 -4.42
N CYS A 60 -7.43 3.70 -3.18
CA CYS A 60 -6.67 2.49 -2.84
C CYS A 60 -7.29 1.24 -3.49
N GLU A 61 -8.61 1.07 -3.43
CA GLU A 61 -9.33 -0.04 -4.07
C GLU A 61 -9.15 -0.03 -5.59
N ARG A 62 -9.11 1.15 -6.22
CA ARG A 62 -8.81 1.26 -7.64
C ARG A 62 -7.38 0.83 -7.93
N ILE A 63 -6.39 1.29 -7.15
CA ILE A 63 -4.98 0.90 -7.32
C ILE A 63 -4.85 -0.63 -7.18
N ALA A 64 -5.40 -1.21 -6.11
CA ALA A 64 -5.37 -2.66 -5.86
C ALA A 64 -6.16 -3.46 -6.91
N GLY A 65 -7.28 -2.93 -7.39
CA GLY A 65 -8.18 -3.58 -8.34
C GLY A 65 -7.82 -3.39 -9.81
N THR A 66 -6.87 -2.50 -10.13
CA THR A 66 -6.37 -2.29 -11.50
C THR A 66 -4.92 -2.74 -11.61
N PRO A 67 -4.66 -4.06 -11.68
CA PRO A 67 -3.30 -4.54 -11.92
C PRO A 67 -2.78 -4.03 -13.27
N LEU A 68 -1.46 -3.92 -13.38
CA LEU A 68 -0.82 -3.57 -14.64
C LEU A 68 -1.26 -4.56 -15.74
N PRO A 69 -1.41 -4.10 -17.00
CA PRO A 69 -1.78 -4.99 -18.08
C PRO A 69 -0.75 -6.11 -18.21
N PHE A 70 -1.19 -7.38 -18.13
CA PHE A 70 -0.32 -8.55 -18.24
C PHE A 70 0.62 -8.52 -19.46
N ALA A 71 0.16 -7.94 -20.58
CA ALA A 71 0.97 -7.79 -21.78
C ALA A 71 2.21 -6.91 -21.57
N TYR A 72 2.17 -5.94 -20.66
CA TYR A 72 3.29 -5.07 -20.31
C TYR A 72 4.39 -5.85 -19.60
N THR A 73 4.06 -6.50 -18.47
CA THR A 73 5.00 -7.31 -17.68
C THR A 73 5.59 -8.45 -18.53
N LEU A 74 4.75 -9.12 -19.33
CA LEU A 74 5.21 -10.17 -20.24
C LEU A 74 6.18 -9.65 -21.31
N LEU A 75 5.94 -8.46 -21.86
CA LEU A 75 6.81 -7.88 -22.87
C LEU A 75 8.15 -7.44 -22.26
N LEU A 76 8.14 -6.82 -21.07
CA LEU A 76 9.35 -6.43 -20.34
C LEU A 76 10.26 -7.63 -20.06
N HIS A 77 9.72 -8.69 -19.48
CA HIS A 77 10.50 -9.89 -19.22
C HIS A 77 11.09 -10.44 -20.53
N ARG A 78 10.26 -10.64 -21.56
CA ARG A 78 10.73 -11.19 -22.85
C ARG A 78 11.83 -10.34 -23.49
N THR A 79 11.70 -9.01 -23.46
CA THR A 79 12.74 -8.13 -24.02
C THR A 79 14.01 -8.16 -23.19
N ALA A 80 13.93 -8.17 -21.85
CA ALA A 80 15.10 -8.32 -20.98
C ALA A 80 15.87 -9.61 -21.27
N TYR A 81 15.17 -10.75 -21.37
CA TYR A 81 15.77 -12.04 -21.72
C TYR A 81 16.41 -12.02 -23.12
N VAL A 82 15.70 -11.51 -24.14
CA VAL A 82 16.22 -11.47 -25.52
C VAL A 82 17.45 -10.56 -25.61
N VAL A 83 17.42 -9.38 -24.99
CA VAL A 83 18.56 -8.45 -24.98
C VAL A 83 19.76 -9.09 -24.30
N CYS A 84 19.59 -9.68 -23.11
CA CYS A 84 20.69 -10.34 -22.39
C CYS A 84 21.26 -11.54 -23.15
N LEU A 85 20.42 -12.29 -23.87
CA LEU A 85 20.83 -13.43 -24.70
C LEU A 85 21.59 -13.00 -25.95
N LEU A 86 21.21 -11.88 -26.58
CA LEU A 86 21.86 -11.36 -27.78
C LEU A 86 23.12 -10.53 -27.47
N LEU A 87 23.22 -9.96 -26.27
CA LEU A 87 24.33 -9.12 -25.82
C LEU A 87 25.73 -9.72 -26.05
N PRO A 88 26.04 -10.99 -25.69
CA PRO A 88 27.38 -11.55 -25.87
C PRO A 88 27.81 -11.59 -27.34
N PHE A 89 26.87 -11.81 -28.28
CA PHE A 89 27.16 -11.81 -29.71
C PHE A 89 27.53 -10.42 -30.23
N GLY A 90 26.97 -9.36 -29.63
CA GLY A 90 27.32 -7.97 -29.95
C GLY A 90 28.66 -7.52 -29.38
N LEU A 91 29.08 -8.09 -28.25
CA LEU A 91 30.31 -7.70 -27.54
C LEU A 91 31.54 -8.54 -27.91
N VAL A 92 31.36 -9.77 -28.39
CA VAL A 92 32.48 -10.71 -28.62
C VAL A 92 33.57 -10.16 -29.56
N SER A 93 33.20 -9.37 -30.56
CA SER A 93 34.14 -8.78 -31.52
C SER A 93 34.99 -7.65 -30.93
N THR A 94 34.51 -6.97 -29.89
CA THR A 94 35.19 -5.84 -29.25
C THR A 94 35.94 -6.23 -27.99
N THR A 95 35.40 -7.16 -27.20
CA THR A 95 35.94 -7.51 -25.87
C THR A 95 36.54 -8.91 -25.78
N GLY A 96 36.38 -9.76 -26.80
CA GLY A 96 37.03 -11.07 -26.88
C GLY A 96 36.76 -11.92 -25.63
N TRP A 97 37.82 -12.36 -24.93
CA TRP A 97 37.70 -13.17 -23.71
C TRP A 97 37.08 -12.45 -22.51
N ALA A 98 37.01 -11.11 -22.52
CA ALA A 98 36.35 -10.34 -21.46
C ALA A 98 34.83 -10.27 -21.64
N THR A 99 34.29 -10.72 -22.77
CA THR A 99 32.84 -10.73 -23.07
C THR A 99 31.96 -11.29 -21.96
N PRO A 100 32.20 -12.50 -21.39
CA PRO A 100 31.34 -13.03 -20.34
C PRO A 100 31.27 -12.13 -19.10
N LEU A 101 32.36 -11.42 -18.75
CA LEU A 101 32.38 -10.50 -17.61
C LEU A 101 31.48 -9.28 -17.87
N PHE A 102 31.64 -8.62 -19.03
CA PHE A 102 30.84 -7.46 -19.37
C PHE A 102 29.37 -7.82 -19.61
N THR A 103 29.10 -8.97 -20.22
CA THR A 103 27.74 -9.49 -20.39
C THR A 103 27.09 -9.77 -19.04
N ALA A 104 27.79 -10.42 -18.10
CA ALA A 104 27.25 -10.67 -16.77
C ALA A 104 26.94 -9.37 -16.02
N LEU A 105 27.81 -8.36 -16.11
CA LEU A 105 27.59 -7.06 -15.47
C LEU A 105 26.35 -6.34 -16.01
N ILE A 106 26.19 -6.31 -17.34
CA ILE A 106 25.04 -5.66 -17.97
C ILE A 106 23.76 -6.45 -17.68
N ALA A 107 23.81 -7.78 -17.79
CA ALA A 107 22.67 -8.65 -17.49
C ALA A 107 22.20 -8.50 -16.04
N TYR A 108 23.13 -8.41 -15.08
CA TYR A 108 22.82 -8.15 -13.68
C TYR A 108 22.03 -6.85 -13.51
N THR A 109 22.43 -5.77 -14.19
CA THR A 109 21.69 -4.50 -14.14
C THR A 109 20.28 -4.62 -14.73
N PHE A 110 20.13 -5.29 -15.87
CA PHE A 110 18.82 -5.47 -16.50
C PHE A 110 17.88 -6.36 -15.68
N PHE A 111 18.35 -7.51 -15.20
CA PHE A 111 17.54 -8.40 -14.37
C PHE A 111 17.27 -7.80 -12.98
N GLY A 112 18.21 -7.03 -12.43
CA GLY A 112 17.97 -6.30 -11.19
C GLY A 112 16.87 -5.25 -11.34
N LEU A 113 16.82 -4.54 -12.47
CA LEU A 113 15.74 -3.60 -12.78
C LEU A 113 14.39 -4.32 -12.99
N ASP A 114 14.39 -5.45 -13.69
CA ASP A 114 13.18 -6.25 -13.94
C ASP A 114 12.59 -6.78 -12.62
N ALA A 115 13.42 -7.37 -11.75
CA ALA A 115 13.00 -7.85 -10.44
C ALA A 115 12.50 -6.73 -9.51
N LEU A 116 13.19 -5.58 -9.50
CA LEU A 116 12.72 -4.41 -8.75
C LEU A 116 11.38 -3.88 -9.28
N SER A 117 11.18 -3.95 -10.59
CA SER A 117 9.92 -3.51 -11.19
C SER A 117 8.77 -4.38 -10.73
N GLU A 118 8.98 -5.70 -10.64
CA GLU A 118 8.01 -6.69 -10.15
C GLU A 118 7.58 -6.40 -8.69
N GLU A 119 8.55 -6.15 -7.80
CA GLU A 119 8.27 -5.81 -6.40
C GLU A 119 7.47 -4.48 -6.28
N LEU A 120 7.66 -3.54 -7.20
CA LEU A 120 6.91 -2.28 -7.23
C LEU A 120 5.50 -2.40 -7.83
N GLU A 121 5.11 -3.55 -8.40
CA GLU A 121 3.78 -3.73 -9.00
C GLU A 121 2.68 -3.98 -7.95
N ASP A 122 3.02 -4.46 -6.73
CA ASP A 122 2.07 -4.73 -5.64
C ASP A 122 2.32 -3.87 -4.38
N PRO A 123 1.94 -2.58 -4.38
CA PRO A 123 2.29 -1.63 -3.32
C PRO A 123 1.56 -1.86 -1.99
N PHE A 124 0.68 -2.86 -1.89
CA PHE A 124 -0.05 -3.20 -0.68
C PHE A 124 0.28 -4.63 -0.20
N GLY A 125 1.38 -5.18 -0.68
CA GLY A 125 1.91 -6.47 -0.25
C GLY A 125 2.49 -6.45 1.16
N ILE A 126 3.27 -7.48 1.44
CA ILE A 126 3.95 -7.72 2.73
C ILE A 126 5.45 -7.96 2.53
N GLU A 127 5.98 -7.58 1.38
CA GLU A 127 7.38 -7.71 1.04
C GLU A 127 8.22 -6.63 1.73
N ALA A 128 9.53 -6.80 1.61
CA ALA A 128 10.52 -5.95 2.25
C ALA A 128 10.41 -4.48 1.82
N ASN A 129 10.22 -4.24 0.52
CA ASN A 129 10.18 -2.88 -0.02
C ASN A 129 8.76 -2.29 -0.05
N ASP A 130 7.77 -3.02 0.47
CA ASP A 130 6.42 -2.52 0.57
C ASP A 130 6.26 -1.45 1.65
N PRO A 131 5.26 -0.56 1.51
CA PRO A 131 4.92 0.39 2.55
C PRO A 131 4.58 -0.33 3.87
N ALA A 132 5.11 0.23 4.96
CA ALA A 132 4.85 -0.18 6.33
C ALA A 132 3.41 0.11 6.81
N LEU A 133 2.40 -0.55 6.25
CA LEU A 133 0.98 -0.24 6.50
C LEU A 133 0.62 -0.37 7.99
N ASP A 134 1.07 -1.42 8.67
CA ASP A 134 0.81 -1.62 10.10
C ASP A 134 1.48 -0.55 10.95
N GLY A 135 2.70 -0.13 10.57
CA GLY A 135 3.39 1.00 11.19
C GLY A 135 2.61 2.31 11.02
N LEU A 136 2.12 2.58 9.81
CA LEU A 136 1.30 3.76 9.52
C LEU A 136 -0.03 3.73 10.31
N CYS A 137 -0.68 2.57 10.39
CA CYS A 137 -1.88 2.37 11.21
C CYS A 137 -1.59 2.62 12.69
N ARG A 138 -0.43 2.17 13.20
CA ARG A 138 0.00 2.46 14.58
C ARG A 138 0.23 3.95 14.81
N VAL A 139 0.78 4.68 13.84
CA VAL A 139 0.90 6.15 13.93
C VAL A 139 -0.47 6.80 14.05
N CYS A 140 -1.43 6.42 13.21
CA CYS A 140 -2.81 6.92 13.30
C CYS A 140 -3.45 6.56 14.65
N GLU A 141 -3.24 5.34 15.15
CA GLU A 141 -3.74 4.90 16.46
C GLU A 141 -3.17 5.78 17.58
N ILE A 142 -1.86 6.02 17.60
CA ILE A 142 -1.21 6.91 18.58
C ILE A 142 -1.81 8.32 18.54
N SER A 143 -1.94 8.93 17.35
CA SER A 143 -2.50 10.27 17.22
C SER A 143 -3.95 10.38 17.73
N VAL A 144 -4.76 9.34 17.53
CA VAL A 144 -6.14 9.30 18.06
C VAL A 144 -6.14 9.18 19.58
N PHE A 145 -5.30 8.33 20.16
CA PHE A 145 -5.18 8.19 21.61
C PHE A 145 -4.72 9.49 22.28
N GLU A 146 -3.72 10.16 21.70
CA GLU A 146 -3.25 11.46 22.18
C GLU A 146 -4.35 12.53 22.10
N ALA A 147 -5.14 12.56 21.02
CA ALA A 147 -6.26 13.49 20.88
C ALA A 147 -7.41 13.23 21.87
N LEU A 148 -7.48 12.03 22.45
CA LEU A 148 -8.45 11.63 23.48
C LEU A 148 -7.89 11.72 24.91
N ASP A 149 -6.65 12.20 25.08
CA ASP A 149 -5.91 12.17 26.35
C ASP A 149 -5.81 10.76 26.98
N GLU A 150 -5.82 9.71 26.14
CA GLU A 150 -5.66 8.32 26.55
C GLU A 150 -4.19 7.85 26.42
N THR A 151 -3.81 6.76 27.10
CA THR A 151 -2.45 6.22 27.02
C THR A 151 -2.22 5.55 25.66
N PRO A 152 -1.33 6.08 24.80
CA PRO A 152 -1.15 5.55 23.46
C PRO A 152 -0.44 4.19 23.47
N PRO A 153 -0.72 3.31 22.51
CA PRO A 153 0.05 2.09 22.32
C PRO A 153 1.48 2.43 21.89
N LYS A 154 2.43 1.55 22.23
CA LYS A 154 3.83 1.72 21.80
C LYS A 154 3.95 1.58 20.29
N MET A 155 4.92 2.24 19.66
CA MET A 155 5.22 2.01 18.25
C MET A 155 5.60 0.54 18.00
N ILE A 156 5.25 0.01 16.83
CA ILE A 156 5.67 -1.33 16.40
C ILE A 156 7.19 -1.30 16.20
N ALA A 157 7.91 -2.17 16.89
CA ALA A 157 9.36 -2.28 16.69
C ALA A 157 9.64 -2.85 15.31
N ALA A 158 10.62 -2.30 14.60
CA ALA A 158 11.05 -2.88 13.33
C ALA A 158 11.62 -4.28 13.59
N ASP A 159 11.13 -5.30 12.87
CA ASP A 159 11.76 -6.61 12.82
C ASP A 159 12.66 -6.67 11.59
N LYS A 160 13.96 -6.90 11.80
CA LYS A 160 14.97 -7.02 10.73
C LYS A 160 14.84 -5.97 9.61
N PHE A 161 14.64 -4.70 9.99
CA PHE A 161 14.51 -3.52 9.11
C PHE A 161 13.14 -3.28 8.45
N TYR A 162 12.11 -4.05 8.79
CA TYR A 162 10.76 -3.90 8.24
C TYR A 162 9.73 -3.60 9.34
N PHE A 163 8.71 -2.82 8.98
CA PHE A 163 7.56 -2.52 9.82
C PHE A 163 6.33 -3.24 9.21
N SER A 164 6.36 -4.57 9.23
CA SER A 164 5.17 -5.39 8.97
C SER A 164 4.37 -5.56 10.24
#